data_AF-A0A3Q0KKP3-F1
#
_entry.id   AF-A0A3Q0KKP3-F1
#
_cell.length_a   1.000
_cell.length_b   1.000
_cell.length_c   1.000
_cell.angle_alpha   90.00
_cell.angle_beta   90.00
_cell.angle_gamma   90.00
#
_symmetry.space_group_name_H-M   'P 1'
#
loop_
_entity.id
_entity.type
_entity.pdbx_description
1 polymer ?
#
loop_
_entity_poly.entity_id
_entity_poly.type
_entity_poly.pdbx_seq_one_letter_code
_entity_poly.pdbx_strand_id
1 'polypeptide(L)'
;MKQLYSTVLFILFGIIYSIKSTNVTILVELESFYYPSKTTFYHKWCDHQERHEYCSPYFVICLTKKSLGQCIQKYEFGGSGSQYEHKQTIIFDDELNENITNPLVFTVSNWTDDLALSVDVFNEEFIVTSLLGRSQISLDWLEIPGSNQTEKWKEVTFTERYSVMEKAMVDRAN
;
A
#
# COMPACT_ATOMS: atom_id res chain seq x y z
N MET A 1 -0.07 -23.54 0.55
CA MET A 1 -0.45 -22.21 0.00
C MET A 1 -0.96 -22.41 -1.42
N LYS A 2 -2.16 -21.92 -1.75
CA LYS A 2 -2.60 -21.85 -3.16
C LYS A 2 -1.60 -20.94 -3.89
N GLN A 3 -0.98 -21.45 -4.95
CA GLN A 3 -0.09 -20.66 -5.79
C GLN A 3 -0.93 -19.53 -6.38
N LEU A 4 -0.70 -18.30 -5.91
CA LEU A 4 -1.27 -17.11 -6.52
C LEU A 4 -0.57 -16.98 -7.89
N TYR A 5 -1.36 -16.84 -8.95
CA TYR A 5 -0.86 -16.63 -10.31
C TYR A 5 -0.81 -15.15 -10.70
N SER A 6 -1.17 -14.28 -9.76
CA SER A 6 -1.31 -12.84 -9.95
C SER A 6 -0.54 -12.09 -8.88
N THR A 7 -0.11 -10.88 -9.21
CA THR A 7 0.45 -9.94 -8.25
C THR A 7 -0.58 -9.59 -7.20
N VAL A 8 -0.17 -9.60 -5.95
CA VAL A 8 -1.01 -9.24 -4.81
C VAL A 8 -0.22 -8.39 -3.82
N LEU A 9 -0.82 -7.29 -3.38
CA LEU A 9 -0.41 -6.58 -2.16
C LEU A 9 -1.57 -6.65 -1.16
N PHE A 10 -1.29 -7.19 0.01
CA PHE A 10 -2.24 -7.27 1.12
C PHE A 10 -1.90 -6.19 2.15
N ILE A 11 -2.88 -5.36 2.51
CA ILE A 11 -2.75 -4.31 3.51
C ILE A 11 -3.91 -4.38 4.51
N LEU A 12 -3.66 -3.97 5.74
CA LEU A 12 -4.69 -3.60 6.71
C LEU A 12 -4.78 -2.07 6.78
N PHE A 13 -6.00 -1.56 6.71
CA PHE A 13 -6.28 -0.13 6.76
C PHE A 13 -6.93 0.22 8.09
N GLY A 14 -6.24 0.98 8.92
CA GLY A 14 -6.67 1.43 10.24
C GLY A 14 -6.99 2.92 10.26
N ILE A 15 -7.88 3.36 11.14
CA ILE A 15 -8.07 4.79 11.43
C ILE A 15 -8.11 5.03 12.90
N ILE A 16 -7.40 6.07 13.32
CA ILE A 16 -7.48 6.63 14.66
C ILE A 16 -8.07 8.04 14.56
N TYR A 17 -9.23 8.23 15.18
CA TYR A 17 -9.88 9.52 15.33
C TYR A 17 -9.40 10.26 16.58
N SER A 18 -9.16 11.56 16.47
CA SER A 18 -8.90 12.42 17.64
C SER A 18 -10.18 13.13 18.07
N ILE A 19 -10.56 12.97 19.35
CA ILE A 19 -11.78 13.50 19.97
C ILE A 19 -11.88 15.04 19.86
N LYS A 20 -10.74 15.73 19.74
CA LYS A 20 -10.64 17.19 19.87
C LYS A 20 -10.37 17.94 18.57
N SER A 21 -10.29 17.24 17.44
CA SER A 21 -9.95 17.90 16.18
C SER A 21 -10.58 17.18 15.01
N THR A 22 -10.90 17.95 13.96
CA THR A 22 -11.15 17.41 12.62
C THR A 22 -9.93 16.72 12.01
N ASN A 23 -8.81 16.61 12.75
CA ASN A 23 -7.64 15.87 12.34
C ASN A 23 -7.86 14.37 12.55
N VAL A 24 -7.58 13.61 11.49
CA VAL A 24 -7.69 12.15 11.46
C VAL A 24 -6.32 11.57 11.20
N THR A 25 -5.98 10.52 11.94
CA THR A 25 -4.79 9.71 11.64
C THR A 25 -5.25 8.45 10.93
N ILE A 26 -4.74 8.24 9.72
CA ILE A 26 -4.95 7.02 8.96
C ILE A 26 -3.70 6.17 9.13
N LEU A 27 -3.89 4.90 9.47
CA LEU A 27 -2.85 3.88 9.54
C LEU A 27 -2.97 2.94 8.35
N VAL A 28 -1.86 2.62 7.71
CA VAL A 28 -1.80 1.61 6.65
C VAL A 28 -0.71 0.62 7.01
N GLU A 29 -1.12 -0.56 7.44
CA GLU A 29 -0.24 -1.69 7.74
C GLU A 29 -0.07 -2.53 6.49
N LEU A 30 1.17 -2.72 6.07
CA LEU A 30 1.51 -3.61 4.97
C LEU A 30 1.76 -4.99 5.56
N GLU A 31 1.18 -6.01 4.96
CA GLU A 31 1.27 -7.38 5.49
C GLU A 31 2.14 -8.24 4.59
N SER A 32 1.79 -8.32 3.32
CA SER A 32 2.60 -9.06 2.35
C SER A 32 2.44 -8.56 0.93
N PHE A 33 3.50 -8.74 0.15
CA PHE A 33 3.53 -8.52 -1.28
C PHE A 33 4.00 -9.78 -2.00
N TYR A 34 3.35 -10.11 -3.11
CA TYR A 34 3.70 -11.25 -3.93
C TYR A 34 3.68 -10.85 -5.40
N TYR A 35 4.83 -11.02 -6.08
CA TYR A 35 5.02 -10.80 -7.50
C TYR A 35 5.67 -12.04 -8.13
N PRO A 36 4.87 -12.97 -8.70
CA PRO A 36 5.42 -14.21 -9.25
C PRO A 36 6.20 -14.02 -10.55
N SER A 37 5.99 -12.89 -11.23
CA SER A 37 6.56 -12.64 -12.53
C SER A 37 8.02 -12.20 -12.41
N LYS A 38 8.86 -12.67 -13.33
CA LYS A 38 10.24 -12.20 -13.54
C LYS A 38 10.33 -11.12 -14.61
N THR A 39 9.17 -10.68 -15.08
CA THR A 39 9.01 -9.63 -16.08
C THR A 39 8.02 -8.59 -15.58
N THR A 40 8.27 -7.33 -15.89
CA THR A 40 7.35 -6.22 -15.68
C THR A 40 6.02 -6.40 -16.43
N PHE A 41 5.06 -5.50 -16.18
CA PHE A 41 3.77 -5.48 -16.88
C PHE A 41 3.88 -5.49 -18.42
N TYR A 42 4.94 -4.91 -18.99
CA TYR A 42 5.19 -4.93 -20.44
C TYR A 42 6.02 -6.12 -20.93
N HIS A 43 6.15 -7.18 -20.13
CA HIS A 43 6.92 -8.38 -20.44
C HIS A 43 8.43 -8.12 -20.65
N LYS A 44 8.96 -7.00 -20.15
CA LYS A 44 10.40 -6.78 -20.04
C LYS A 44 10.93 -7.48 -18.80
N TRP A 45 12.06 -8.17 -18.90
CA TRP A 45 12.76 -8.74 -17.75
C TRP A 45 12.99 -7.67 -16.69
N CYS A 46 12.78 -8.04 -15.42
CA CYS A 46 13.01 -7.14 -14.29
C CYS A 46 14.49 -6.74 -14.23
N ASP A 47 15.38 -7.72 -14.36
CA ASP A 47 16.80 -7.50 -14.51
C ASP A 47 17.22 -7.75 -15.98
N HIS A 48 17.87 -6.76 -16.59
CA HIS A 48 18.35 -6.84 -17.96
C HIS A 48 19.63 -7.68 -18.12
N GLN A 49 20.45 -7.78 -17.07
CA GLN A 49 21.68 -8.56 -17.01
C GLN A 49 21.36 -10.01 -16.66
N GLU A 50 20.52 -10.22 -15.63
CA GLU A 50 20.13 -11.54 -15.15
C GLU A 50 18.65 -11.81 -15.43
N ARG A 51 18.35 -12.18 -16.69
CA ARG A 51 16.98 -12.40 -17.23
C ARG A 51 16.14 -13.48 -16.51
N HIS A 52 16.59 -14.00 -15.40
CA HIS A 52 15.90 -15.00 -14.59
C HIS A 52 15.72 -14.57 -13.13
N GLU A 53 16.13 -13.36 -12.77
CA GLU A 53 15.87 -12.83 -11.43
C GLU A 53 14.47 -12.23 -11.33
N TYR A 54 13.95 -12.22 -10.10
CA TYR A 54 12.70 -11.55 -9.79
C TYR A 54 12.90 -10.03 -9.79
N CYS A 55 11.78 -9.30 -9.80
CA CYS A 55 11.81 -7.86 -9.62
C CYS A 55 12.27 -7.48 -8.21
N SER A 56 12.84 -6.29 -8.11
CA SER A 56 13.19 -5.62 -6.86
C SER A 56 12.12 -4.59 -6.52
N PRO A 57 11.08 -4.90 -5.73
CA PRO A 57 9.90 -4.06 -5.62
C PRO A 57 10.18 -2.76 -4.85
N TYR A 58 9.84 -1.63 -5.45
CA TYR A 58 9.92 -0.28 -4.88
C TYR A 58 8.52 0.28 -4.70
N PHE A 59 8.12 0.54 -3.47
CA PHE A 59 6.78 0.92 -3.08
C PHE A 59 6.64 2.44 -3.01
N VAL A 60 5.60 2.96 -3.65
CA VAL A 60 5.16 4.35 -3.54
C VAL A 60 3.74 4.33 -3.03
N ILE A 61 3.54 4.73 -1.77
CA ILE A 61 2.22 4.76 -1.14
C ILE A 61 1.86 6.20 -0.86
N CYS A 62 0.73 6.62 -1.42
CA CYS A 62 0.34 8.01 -1.43
C CYS A 62 -1.10 8.18 -0.98
N LEU A 63 -1.30 9.05 0.00
CA LEU A 63 -2.62 9.61 0.28
C LEU A 63 -2.90 10.71 -0.74
N THR A 64 -3.95 10.51 -1.54
CA THR A 64 -4.33 11.39 -2.65
C THR A 64 -5.63 12.10 -2.33
N LYS A 65 -5.71 13.39 -2.67
CA LYS A 65 -6.97 14.12 -2.69
C LYS A 65 -7.61 13.97 -4.08
N LYS A 66 -8.75 13.27 -4.17
CA LYS A 66 -9.33 12.84 -5.46
C LYS A 66 -9.68 14.04 -6.34
N SER A 67 -10.30 15.08 -5.79
CA SER A 67 -10.65 16.31 -6.54
C SER A 67 -9.47 17.03 -7.18
N LEU A 68 -8.27 16.92 -6.59
CA LEU A 68 -7.05 17.57 -7.10
C LEU A 68 -6.18 16.64 -7.93
N GLY A 69 -6.41 15.31 -7.84
CA GLY A 69 -5.50 14.31 -8.39
C GLY A 69 -4.09 14.40 -7.81
N GLN A 70 -3.92 14.99 -6.62
CA GLN A 70 -2.63 15.33 -6.04
C GLN A 70 -2.31 14.44 -4.85
N CYS A 71 -1.07 13.94 -4.83
CA CYS A 71 -0.49 13.30 -3.66
C CYS A 71 -0.25 14.34 -2.56
N ILE A 72 -0.90 14.17 -1.41
CA ILE A 72 -0.78 15.11 -0.28
C ILE A 72 0.21 14.64 0.79
N GLN A 73 0.40 13.33 0.92
CA GLN A 73 1.40 12.69 1.77
C GLN A 73 1.87 11.39 1.10
N LYS A 74 3.16 11.10 1.16
CA LYS A 74 3.80 10.04 0.39
C LYS A 74 4.85 9.31 1.22
N TYR A 75 4.89 7.98 1.08
CA TYR A 75 5.97 7.13 1.54
C TYR A 75 6.60 6.42 0.34
N GLU A 76 7.92 6.29 0.36
CA GLU A 76 8.71 5.63 -0.68
C GLU A 76 9.78 4.77 -0.02
N PHE A 77 9.84 3.48 -0.39
CA PHE A 77 10.81 2.52 0.17
C PHE A 77 10.92 1.28 -0.73
N GLY A 78 11.97 0.49 -0.50
CA GLY A 78 12.24 -0.73 -1.25
C GLY A 78 13.16 -0.52 -2.46
N GLY A 79 13.09 -1.41 -3.43
CA GLY A 79 13.91 -1.40 -4.65
C GLY A 79 15.35 -1.86 -4.46
N SER A 80 15.91 -1.71 -3.25
CA SER A 80 17.27 -2.12 -2.90
C SER A 80 17.33 -2.78 -1.53
N GLY A 81 18.41 -3.50 -1.24
CA GLY A 81 18.65 -4.20 0.01
C GLY A 81 18.03 -5.60 0.07
N SER A 82 18.53 -6.43 0.99
CA SER A 82 18.25 -7.87 1.03
C SER A 82 16.77 -8.23 1.24
N GLN A 83 15.96 -7.30 1.73
CA GLN A 83 14.52 -7.47 1.92
C GLN A 83 13.72 -7.26 0.62
N TYR A 84 14.27 -6.52 -0.35
CA TYR A 84 13.54 -6.07 -1.54
C TYR A 84 14.17 -6.53 -2.84
N GLU A 85 15.49 -6.68 -2.91
CA GLU A 85 16.19 -7.12 -4.13
C GLU A 85 15.77 -8.52 -4.56
N HIS A 86 15.33 -8.61 -5.81
CA HIS A 86 14.94 -9.84 -6.51
C HIS A 86 13.98 -10.71 -5.70
N LYS A 87 12.93 -10.09 -5.15
CA LYS A 87 11.94 -10.78 -4.32
C LYS A 87 10.67 -11.11 -5.06
N GLN A 88 10.36 -12.41 -5.05
CA GLN A 88 9.03 -12.91 -5.40
C GLN A 88 8.00 -12.57 -4.32
N THR A 89 8.38 -12.73 -3.05
CA THR A 89 7.49 -12.55 -1.90
C THR A 89 8.19 -11.68 -0.87
N ILE A 90 7.45 -10.73 -0.31
CA ILE A 90 7.83 -9.92 0.83
C ILE A 90 6.76 -10.12 1.90
N ILE A 91 7.20 -10.43 3.12
CA ILE A 91 6.39 -10.25 4.33
C ILE A 91 6.97 -9.03 5.00
N PHE A 92 6.13 -8.05 5.31
CA PHE A 92 6.60 -6.78 5.87
C PHE A 92 6.72 -6.91 7.38
N ASP A 93 7.85 -6.43 7.88
CA ASP A 93 8.14 -6.32 9.30
C ASP A 93 7.78 -4.91 9.80
N ASP A 94 8.01 -4.63 11.09
CA ASP A 94 7.75 -3.32 11.70
C ASP A 94 8.62 -2.20 11.10
N GLU A 95 9.77 -2.54 10.51
CA GLU A 95 10.69 -1.60 9.86
C GLU A 95 10.70 -1.85 8.34
N LEU A 96 10.34 -0.82 7.56
CA LEU A 96 10.35 -0.85 6.09
C LEU A 96 11.66 -0.27 5.52
N ASN A 97 12.24 0.72 6.21
CA ASN A 97 13.62 1.17 6.00
C ASN A 97 14.10 1.92 7.26
N GLU A 98 15.28 2.53 7.21
CA GLU A 98 15.86 3.25 8.36
C GLU A 98 14.96 4.35 8.97
N ASN A 99 14.01 4.90 8.20
CA ASN A 99 13.18 6.04 8.63
C ASN A 99 11.67 5.81 8.50
N ILE A 100 11.25 4.64 8.03
CA ILE A 100 9.85 4.32 7.73
C ILE A 100 9.50 3.02 8.45
N THR A 101 8.52 3.12 9.34
CA THR A 101 7.95 2.00 10.07
C THR A 101 6.66 1.50 9.40
N ASN A 102 6.24 0.31 9.78
CA ASN A 102 4.95 -0.29 9.49
C ASN A 102 4.15 -0.36 10.81
N PRO A 103 2.93 0.21 10.92
CA PRO A 103 2.13 0.83 9.87
C PRO A 103 2.63 2.22 9.44
N LEU A 104 2.32 2.58 8.20
CA LEU A 104 2.46 3.94 7.68
C LEU A 104 1.42 4.85 8.33
N VAL A 105 1.83 6.07 8.67
CA VAL A 105 0.98 7.04 9.36
C VAL A 105 0.70 8.24 8.46
N PHE A 106 -0.57 8.51 8.16
CA PHE A 106 -0.98 9.72 7.44
C PHE A 106 -1.82 10.61 8.34
N THR A 107 -1.50 11.89 8.41
CA THR A 107 -2.26 12.86 9.20
C THR A 107 -3.07 13.78 8.29
N VAL A 108 -4.39 13.68 8.36
CA VAL A 108 -5.30 14.52 7.57
C VAL A 108 -5.84 15.63 8.46
N SER A 109 -5.47 16.87 8.18
CA SER A 109 -6.15 18.02 8.77
C SER A 109 -7.45 18.30 8.04
N ASN A 110 -8.53 18.56 8.79
CA ASN A 110 -9.88 18.80 8.26
C ASN A 110 -10.37 17.63 7.38
N TRP A 111 -10.80 16.55 8.04
CA TRP A 111 -11.36 15.36 7.40
C TRP A 111 -12.29 15.65 6.21
N THR A 112 -12.12 14.86 5.14
CA THR A 112 -12.97 14.87 3.95
C THR A 112 -13.06 13.45 3.37
N ASP A 113 -14.21 13.13 2.78
CA ASP A 113 -14.47 11.92 1.99
C ASP A 113 -13.81 11.95 0.59
N ASP A 114 -13.16 13.06 0.25
CA ASP A 114 -12.43 13.28 -1.00
C ASP A 114 -11.01 12.67 -0.98
N LEU A 115 -10.80 11.59 -0.23
CA LEU A 115 -9.51 10.94 -0.11
C LEU A 115 -9.49 9.57 -0.81
N ALA A 116 -8.31 9.21 -1.30
CA ALA A 116 -8.01 7.89 -1.81
C ALA A 116 -6.58 7.49 -1.41
N LEU A 117 -6.36 6.21 -1.16
CA LEU A 117 -5.03 5.65 -1.05
C LEU A 117 -4.61 5.12 -2.42
N SER A 118 -3.53 5.66 -2.95
CA SER A 118 -2.90 5.19 -4.19
C SER A 118 -1.66 4.40 -3.82
N VAL A 119 -1.50 3.24 -4.40
CA VAL A 119 -0.32 2.38 -4.20
C VAL A 119 0.26 2.05 -5.55
N ASP A 120 1.52 2.34 -5.74
CA ASP A 120 2.28 1.92 -6.91
C ASP A 120 3.49 1.11 -6.45
N VAL A 121 3.82 0.06 -7.19
CA VAL A 121 4.99 -0.75 -6.92
C VAL A 121 5.79 -0.84 -8.19
N PHE A 122 7.00 -0.31 -8.20
CA PHE A 122 7.90 -0.34 -9.35
C PHE A 122 8.95 -1.42 -9.18
N ASN A 123 9.70 -1.70 -10.24
CA ASN A 123 10.93 -2.48 -10.13
C ASN A 123 12.08 -1.48 -10.04
N GLU A 124 12.85 -1.55 -8.95
CA GLU A 124 13.90 -0.60 -8.59
C GLU A 124 13.37 0.85 -8.50
N GLU A 125 14.24 1.84 -8.67
CA GLU A 125 13.91 3.25 -8.42
C GLU A 125 13.32 4.00 -9.62
N PHE A 126 12.64 3.33 -10.56
CA PHE A 126 11.56 3.88 -11.40
C PHE A 126 11.47 3.16 -12.76
N ILE A 127 10.28 2.63 -13.03
CA ILE A 127 9.81 2.34 -14.38
C ILE A 127 8.46 3.01 -14.55
N VAL A 128 8.10 3.43 -15.75
CA VAL A 128 6.86 4.19 -16.06
C VAL A 128 5.57 3.47 -15.63
N THR A 129 5.61 2.19 -15.28
CA THR A 129 4.42 1.39 -14.99
C THR A 129 4.62 0.51 -13.77
N SER A 130 3.67 0.63 -12.84
CA SER A 130 3.58 -0.18 -11.63
C SER A 130 3.36 -1.66 -11.97
N LEU A 131 4.04 -2.53 -11.23
CA LEU A 131 3.88 -3.98 -11.18
C LEU A 131 2.46 -4.38 -10.73
N LEU A 132 1.81 -3.55 -9.91
CA LEU A 132 0.41 -3.74 -9.50
C LEU A 132 -0.59 -3.18 -10.52
N GLY A 133 -0.15 -2.54 -11.60
CA GLY A 133 -1.04 -1.80 -12.49
C GLY A 133 -1.61 -0.54 -11.82
N ARG A 134 -2.90 -0.25 -12.03
CA ARG A 134 -3.56 0.93 -11.44
C ARG A 134 -4.22 0.55 -10.13
N SER A 135 -3.66 0.99 -9.00
CA SER A 135 -4.04 0.47 -7.68
C SER A 135 -4.41 1.63 -6.75
N GLN A 136 -5.66 2.08 -6.85
CA GLN A 136 -6.20 3.15 -6.01
C GLN A 136 -7.49 2.68 -5.35
N ILE A 137 -7.65 2.98 -4.06
CA ILE A 137 -8.89 2.74 -3.31
C ILE A 137 -9.45 4.05 -2.75
N SER A 138 -10.74 4.28 -2.96
CA SER A 138 -11.48 5.40 -2.36
C SER A 138 -11.64 5.16 -0.87
N LEU A 139 -11.51 6.24 -0.09
CA LEU A 139 -11.63 6.24 1.36
C LEU A 139 -12.98 6.82 1.83
N ASP A 140 -13.97 6.87 0.94
CA ASP A 140 -15.33 7.37 1.19
C ASP A 140 -16.16 6.50 2.15
N TRP A 141 -15.77 5.25 2.35
CA TRP A 141 -16.42 4.31 3.28
C TRP A 141 -16.12 4.60 4.75
N LEU A 142 -15.18 5.51 5.01
CA LEU A 142 -14.81 5.92 6.35
C LEU A 142 -15.88 6.85 6.89
N GLU A 143 -16.48 6.44 8.00
CA GLU A 143 -17.44 7.26 8.71
C GLU A 143 -16.79 8.58 9.13
N ILE A 144 -17.59 9.64 9.11
CA ILE A 144 -17.16 10.94 9.64
C ILE A 144 -16.69 10.71 11.09
N PRO A 145 -15.51 11.23 11.47
CA PRO A 145 -14.97 11.13 12.81
C PRO A 145 -16.03 11.48 13.85
N GLY A 146 -16.43 10.49 14.65
CA GLY A 146 -17.29 10.72 15.81
C GLY A 146 -16.51 11.35 16.95
N SER A 147 -17.21 11.65 18.05
CA SER A 147 -16.60 12.20 19.27
C SER A 147 -15.74 11.18 20.05
N ASN A 148 -15.66 9.93 19.62
CA ASN A 148 -14.93 8.87 20.33
C ASN A 148 -13.76 8.38 19.47
N GLN A 149 -12.59 8.27 20.10
CA GLN A 149 -11.46 7.58 19.50
C GLN A 149 -11.87 6.12 19.29
N THR A 150 -11.88 5.69 18.05
CA THR A 150 -12.17 4.32 17.65
C THR A 150 -11.14 3.92 16.62
N GLU A 151 -10.60 2.72 16.79
CA GLU A 151 -9.70 2.09 15.83
C GLU A 151 -10.49 1.00 15.10
N LYS A 152 -10.57 1.13 13.77
CA LYS A 152 -11.24 0.15 12.91
C LYS A 152 -10.27 -0.27 11.81
N TRP A 153 -10.02 -1.57 11.69
CA TRP A 153 -9.19 -2.13 10.63
C TRP A 153 -10.05 -2.78 9.54
N LYS A 154 -9.62 -2.61 8.29
CA LYS A 154 -10.18 -3.32 7.13
C LYS A 154 -9.09 -3.90 6.27
N GLU A 155 -9.34 -5.10 5.77
CA GLU A 155 -8.47 -5.76 4.82
C GLU A 155 -8.68 -5.18 3.41
N VAL A 156 -7.59 -4.79 2.76
CA VAL A 156 -7.59 -4.35 1.37
C VAL A 156 -6.56 -5.15 0.61
N THR A 157 -7.00 -5.72 -0.51
CA THR A 157 -6.13 -6.45 -1.43
C THR A 157 -6.04 -5.70 -2.75
N PHE A 158 -4.83 -5.29 -3.12
CA PHE A 158 -4.55 -4.78 -4.46
C PHE A 158 -4.07 -5.92 -5.36
N THR A 159 -4.61 -5.95 -6.57
CA THR A 159 -4.18 -6.88 -7.63
C THR A 159 -3.95 -6.11 -8.93
N GLU A 160 -3.32 -6.76 -9.90
CA GLU A 160 -3.01 -6.21 -11.24
C GLU A 160 -4.23 -5.64 -11.99
N ARG A 161 -5.43 -6.16 -11.71
CA ARG A 161 -6.66 -5.84 -12.45
C ARG A 161 -7.63 -4.97 -11.66
N TYR A 162 -7.60 -5.06 -10.33
CA TYR A 162 -8.57 -4.41 -9.45
C TYR A 162 -8.04 -4.37 -8.01
N SER A 163 -8.48 -3.38 -7.26
CA SER A 163 -8.39 -3.35 -5.80
C SER A 163 -9.72 -3.83 -5.21
N VAL A 164 -9.70 -4.86 -4.36
CA VAL A 164 -10.87 -5.29 -3.60
C VAL A 164 -10.65 -4.96 -2.14
N MET A 165 -11.59 -4.23 -1.55
CA MET A 165 -11.73 -4.17 -0.10
C MET A 165 -12.70 -5.25 0.32
N GLU A 166 -12.22 -6.22 1.08
CA GLU A 166 -13.13 -7.18 1.70
C GLU A 166 -13.81 -6.51 2.90
N LYS A 167 -15.11 -6.78 3.06
CA LYS A 167 -15.93 -6.15 4.11
C LYS A 167 -15.58 -6.65 5.52
N ALA A 168 -14.64 -7.58 5.67
CA ALA A 168 -14.29 -8.15 6.96
C ALA A 168 -13.66 -7.06 7.84
N MET A 169 -14.42 -6.65 8.87
CA MET A 169 -13.86 -5.94 10.02
C MET A 169 -13.01 -6.95 10.77
N VAL A 170 -11.70 -6.73 10.81
CA VAL A 170 -10.81 -7.48 11.69
C VAL A 170 -10.84 -6.74 13.02
N ASP A 171 -11.65 -7.25 13.97
CA ASP A 171 -11.56 -6.82 15.36
C ASP A 171 -10.25 -7.41 15.92
N ARG A 172 -9.15 -6.66 15.86
CA ARG A 172 -7.95 -6.99 16.65
C ARG A 172 -8.29 -6.67 18.11
N ALA A 173 -8.37 -7.71 18.94
CA ALA A 173 -8.45 -7.52 20.39
C ALA A 173 -7.11 -6.96 20.87
N ASN A 174 -7.17 -5.82 21.57
CA ASN A 174 -6.04 -5.23 22.30
C ASN A 174 -5.38 -6.23 23.26
#